data_AF-A0AAU7CRS9-F1
#
_entry.id   AF-A0AAU7CRS9-F1
#
_cell.length_a   1.000
_cell.length_b   1.000
_cell.length_c   1.000
_cell.angle_alpha   90.00
_cell.angle_beta   90.00
_cell.angle_gamma   90.00
#
_symmetry.space_group_name_H-M   'P 1'
#
loop_
_entity.id
_entity.type
_entity.pdbx_description
1 polymer ?
#
loop_
_entity_poly.entity_id
_entity_poly.type
_entity_poly.pdbx_seq_one_letter_code
_entity_poly.pdbx_strand_id
1 'polypeptide(L)' 'MTARKLGPLEIKTKGTDLRPEALRAQWKPRGPHPATLLLMGGKGTARAILASRRSAPVSQPHS' A
#
# COMPACT_ATOMS: atom_id res chain seq x y z
N MET A 1 13.31 8.05 -9.30
CA MET A 1 12.37 7.11 -8.65
C MET A 1 11.07 7.12 -9.43
N THR A 2 10.67 6.02 -10.06
CA THR A 2 9.44 5.99 -10.88
C THR A 2 8.23 5.99 -9.95
N ALA A 3 7.44 7.06 -9.96
CA ALA A 3 6.21 7.13 -9.19
C ALA A 3 5.22 6.07 -9.70
N ARG A 4 5.06 4.98 -8.94
CA ARG A 4 4.06 3.94 -9.25
C ARG A 4 2.67 4.58 -9.08
N LYS A 5 1.79 4.47 -10.09
CA LYS A 5 0.41 4.96 -9.98
C LYS A 5 -0.40 4.06 -9.04
N LEU A 6 -0.27 4.29 -7.73
CA LEU A 6 -1.03 3.60 -6.70
C LEU A 6 -2.51 3.98 -6.82
N GLY A 7 -3.37 2.98 -6.70
CA GLY A 7 -4.82 3.08 -6.70
C GLY A 7 -5.42 2.86 -5.32
N PRO A 8 -6.58 2.20 -5.20
CA PRO A 8 -7.21 1.92 -3.91
C PRO A 8 -6.18 1.38 -2.90
N LEU A 9 -6.06 2.11 -1.79
CA LEU A 9 -5.05 1.83 -0.76
C LEU A 9 -5.73 1.26 0.48
N GLU A 10 -5.43 0.01 0.76
CA GLU A 10 -5.74 -0.61 2.04
C GLU A 10 -4.68 -0.20 3.07
N ILE A 11 -5.09 0.15 4.29
CA ILE A 11 -4.18 0.55 5.37
C ILE A 11 -4.40 -0.37 6.56
N LYS A 12 -3.32 -1.00 7.04
CA LYS A 12 -3.32 -1.81 8.25
C LYS A 12 -2.29 -1.27 9.23
N THR A 13 -2.70 -1.18 10.48
CA THR A 13 -1.86 -0.69 11.58
C THR A 13 -1.73 -1.77 12.63
N LYS A 14 -0.54 -1.90 13.22
CA LYS A 14 -0.29 -2.81 14.34
C LYS A 14 0.70 -2.18 15.31
N GLY A 15 0.32 -2.09 16.58
CA GLY A 15 1.17 -1.56 17.66
C GLY A 15 1.54 -0.08 17.50
N THR A 16 0.76 0.70 16.76
CA THR A 16 0.99 2.13 16.53
C THR A 16 -0.28 2.92 16.80
N ASP A 17 -0.14 4.12 17.36
CA ASP A 17 -1.24 5.10 17.57
C ASP A 17 -1.70 5.79 16.28
N LEU A 18 -1.10 5.46 15.13
CA LEU A 18 -1.54 5.99 13.84
C LEU A 18 -2.94 5.47 13.51
N ARG A 19 -3.87 6.41 13.30
CA ARG A 19 -5.24 6.10 12.90
C ARG A 19 -5.32 5.96 11.38
N PRO A 20 -5.79 4.81 10.85
CA PRO A 20 -5.95 4.61 9.41
C PRO A 20 -6.78 5.70 8.74
N GLU A 21 -7.80 6.23 9.42
CA GLU A 21 -8.73 7.23 8.90
C GLU A 21 -8.04 8.57 8.65
N ALA A 22 -7.16 9.00 9.55
CA ALA A 22 -6.37 10.21 9.40
C ALA A 22 -5.42 10.12 8.20
N LEU A 23 -4.90 8.91 7.93
CA LEU A 23 -4.05 8.64 6.77
C LEU A 23 -4.88 8.59 5.48
N ARG A 24 -6.07 7.98 5.49
CA ARG A 24 -6.98 7.98 4.32
C ARG A 24 -7.47 9.39 3.94
N ALA A 25 -7.65 10.27 4.93
CA ALA A 25 -8.02 11.67 4.66
C ALA A 25 -6.93 12.41 3.89
N GLN A 26 -5.66 12.13 4.21
CA GLN A 26 -4.48 12.75 3.60
C GLN A 26 -4.09 12.09 2.27
N TRP A 27 -4.18 10.76 2.20
CA TRP A 27 -3.72 9.97 1.06
C TRP A 27 -4.89 9.47 0.25
N LYS A 28 -5.07 10.07 -0.93
CA LYS A 28 -6.11 9.71 -1.90
C LYS A 28 -5.47 9.29 -3.24
N PRO A 29 -4.72 8.18 -3.27
CA PRO A 29 -4.16 7.66 -4.50
C PRO A 29 -5.26 7.36 -5.53
N ARG A 30 -5.10 7.86 -6.76
CA ARG A 30 -6.09 7.75 -7.87
C ARG A 30 -5.63 6.87 -9.04
N GLY A 31 -4.56 6.12 -8.85
CA GLY A 31 -4.02 5.21 -9.86
C GLY A 31 -4.85 3.94 -10.01
N PRO A 32 -4.48 3.07 -10.97
CA PRO A 32 -5.20 1.84 -11.24
C PRO A 32 -4.72 0.65 -10.38
N HIS A 33 -3.60 0.78 -9.66
CA HIS A 33 -2.94 -0.37 -9.03
C HIS A 33 -3.22 -0.46 -7.52
N PRO A 34 -4.05 -1.40 -7.05
CA PRO A 34 -4.34 -1.53 -5.63
C PRO A 34 -3.08 -1.89 -4.83
N ALA A 35 -2.98 -1.32 -3.63
CA ALA A 35 -1.85 -1.54 -2.74
C ALA A 35 -2.31 -1.63 -1.28
N THR A 36 -1.46 -2.22 -0.45
CA THR A 36 -1.65 -2.32 0.99
C THR A 36 -0.47 -1.65 1.67
N LEU A 37 -0.75 -0.70 2.55
CA LEU A 37 0.23 -0.09 3.44
C LEU A 37 0.13 -0.75 4.83
N LEU A 38 1.24 -1.32 5.28
CA LEU A 38 1.39 -1.89 6.61
C LEU A 38 2.21 -0.93 7.47
N LEU A 39 1.62 -0.47 8.56
CA LEU A 39 2.28 0.37 9.55
C LEU A 39 2.47 -0.43 10.83
N MET A 40 3.73 -0.67 11.18
CA MET A 40 4.10 -1.46 12.34
C MET A 40 4.85 -0.55 13.32
N GLY A 41 4.29 -0.41 14.51
CA GLY A 41 4.92 0.28 15.64
C GLY A 41 5.09 -0.65 16.84
N GLY A 42 5.43 -0.05 17.97
CA GLY A 42 5.52 -0.72 19.26
C GLY A 42 6.89 -0.50 19.88
N LYS A 43 7.46 -1.57 20.46
CA LYS A 43 8.79 -1.50 21.07
C LYS A 43 9.87 -1.45 19.98
N GLY A 44 10.38 -0.26 19.70
CA GLY A 44 11.45 -0.02 18.72
C GLY A 44 11.04 0.93 17.59
N THR A 45 11.87 1.00 16.54
CA THR A 45 11.65 1.90 15.40
C THR A 45 10.42 1.49 14.60
N ALA A 46 9.52 2.45 14.39
CA ALA A 46 8.35 2.26 13.54
C ALA A 46 8.75 1.95 12.09
N ARG A 47 7.96 1.11 11.42
CA ARG A 47 8.19 0.68 10.03
C ARG A 47 6.93 0.86 9.19
N ALA A 48 7.14 1.32 7.96
CA ALA A 48 6.11 1.42 6.93
C ALA A 48 6.49 0.54 5.74
N ILE A 49 5.61 -0.37 5.35
CA ILE A 49 5.80 -1.27 4.21
C ILE A 49 4.66 -1.06 3.22
N LEU A 50 5.00 -0.69 1.99
CA LEU A 50 4.05 -0.60 0.89
C LEU A 50 4.14 -1.85 0.02
N ALA A 51 3.08 -2.66 0.03
CA ALA A 51 2.96 -3.85 -0.80
C ALA A 51 1.97 -3.58 -1.94
N SER A 52 2.40 -3.76 -3.19
CA SER A 52 1.51 -3.72 -4.35
C SER A 52 1.16 -5.13 -4.80
N ARG A 53 -0.11 -5.39 -5.12
CA ARG A 53 -0.47 -6.65 -5.77
C ARG A 53 0.23 -6.70 -7.13
N ARG A 54 1.02 -7.74 -7.37
CA ARG A 54 1.56 -8.00 -8.70
C ARG A 54 0.38 -8.46 -9.56
N SER A 55 0.01 -7.67 -10.58
CA SER A 55 -0.86 -8.20 -11.63
C SER A 55 -0.19 -9.46 -12.17
N ALA A 56 -0.94 -10.56 -12.28
CA ALA A 56 -0.42 -11.79 -12.87
C ALA A 56 0.24 -11.44 -14.22
N PRO A 57 1.40 -12.02 -14.56
CA PRO A 57 1.91 -11.89 -15.90
C PRO A 57 0.80 -12.38 -16.84
N VAL A 58 0.40 -11.54 -17.80
CA VAL A 58 -0.48 -11.99 -18.87
C VAL A 58 0.25 -13.14 -19.53
N SER A 59 -0.25 -14.36 -19.39
CA SER A 59 0.24 -15.49 -20.16
C SER A 59 -0.05 -15.14 -21.61
N GLN A 60 0.96 -14.66 -22.35
CA GLN A 60 0.84 -14.48 -23.79
C GLN A 60 0.50 -15.86 -24.37
N PRO A 61 -0.62 -16.02 -25.09
CA PRO A 61 -0.83 -17.23 -25.86
C PRO A 61 0.28 -17.30 -26.91
N HIS A 62 1.14 -18.31 -26.78
CA HIS A 62 2.00 -18.72 -27.88
C HIS A 62 1.09 -19.09 -29.05
N SER A 63 1.30 -18.43 -30.19
CA SER A 63 0.71 -18.79 -31.48
C SER A 63 1.43 -19.99 -32.08
#